data_AF-A0AAD9VC51-F1
#
_entry.id   AF-A0AAD9VC51-F1
#
_cell.length_a   1.000
_cell.length_b   1.000
_cell.length_c   1.000
_cell.angle_alpha   90.00
_cell.angle_beta   90.00
_cell.angle_gamma   90.00
#
_symmetry.space_group_name_H-M   'P 1'
#
loop_
_entity.id
_entity.type
_entity.pdbx_description
1 polymer ?
#
loop_
_entity_poly.entity_id
_entity_poly.type
_entity_poly.pdbx_seq_one_letter_code
_entity_poly.pdbx_strand_id
1 'polypeptide(L)'
;MTEALSEESTCSNRNRRPNVTLDNNGIQRKKSLQCRKTTRAAKACIIREIKGLTECFTNCENVADVRKGAQEFEEITTNFRDAHKAYHAILDDDFEIQALQEYFECENQWIVTFHRTLEEWFSRAEMAKRASLTTELAALRQQEEELRLKQQQEARLCLKQHKQQLQLQTEIAQLEAEEHVSAVAEQGDHCFRQQFPV
;
A
#
# COMPACT_ATOMS: atom_id res chain seq x y z
N MET A 1 -29.75 69.80 81.46
CA MET A 1 -30.66 68.73 81.00
C MET A 1 -30.83 68.91 79.51
N THR A 2 -30.70 67.80 78.75
CA THR A 2 -30.99 67.62 77.30
C THR A 2 -30.18 68.52 76.35
N GLU A 3 -29.44 68.05 75.34
CA GLU A 3 -29.46 66.81 74.57
C GLU A 3 -28.11 66.65 73.85
N ALA A 4 -27.71 65.38 73.67
CA ALA A 4 -26.69 64.99 72.70
C ALA A 4 -27.22 65.21 71.28
N LEU A 5 -26.33 65.29 70.28
CA LEU A 5 -26.32 64.34 69.17
C LEU A 5 -25.05 64.52 68.32
N SER A 6 -24.34 63.39 68.23
CA SER A 6 -23.17 63.12 67.41
C SER A 6 -23.63 62.86 65.97
N GLU A 7 -23.15 63.62 64.99
CA GLU A 7 -23.33 63.29 63.58
C GLU A 7 -22.04 62.66 63.04
N GLU A 8 -22.01 61.33 63.15
CA GLU A 8 -21.06 60.45 62.49
C GLU A 8 -21.37 60.42 60.99
N SER A 9 -20.63 61.22 60.22
CA SER A 9 -20.71 61.26 58.75
C SER A 9 -20.13 59.98 58.17
N THR A 10 -21.00 59.00 57.93
CA THR A 10 -20.68 57.76 57.22
C THR A 10 -20.45 58.07 55.73
N CYS A 11 -19.17 58.10 55.33
CA CYS A 11 -18.77 58.13 53.93
C CYS A 11 -19.30 56.88 53.22
N SER A 12 -20.37 57.06 52.44
CA SER A 12 -21.00 56.04 51.60
C SER A 12 -20.00 55.54 50.54
N ASN A 13 -19.35 54.43 50.85
CA ASN A 13 -18.47 53.72 49.94
C ASN A 13 -19.34 53.05 48.86
N ARG A 14 -19.53 53.76 47.73
CA ARG A 14 -20.28 53.27 46.57
C ARG A 14 -19.54 52.08 45.96
N ASN A 15 -19.91 50.88 46.39
CA ASN A 15 -19.63 49.63 45.69
C ASN A 15 -20.26 49.68 44.29
N ARG A 16 -19.54 50.24 43.32
CA ARG A 16 -19.88 50.11 41.90
C ARG A 16 -19.63 48.65 41.52
N ARG A 17 -20.69 47.85 41.48
CA ARG A 17 -20.66 46.56 40.79
C ARG A 17 -20.16 46.79 39.35
N PRO A 18 -19.21 45.99 38.85
CA PRO A 18 -18.86 46.02 37.43
C PRO A 18 -20.12 45.75 36.60
N ASN A 19 -20.34 46.55 35.57
CA ASN A 19 -21.48 46.41 34.68
C ASN A 19 -21.20 45.23 33.73
N VAL A 20 -21.62 44.01 34.10
CA VAL A 20 -21.30 42.74 33.39
C VAL A 20 -22.13 42.53 32.10
N THR A 21 -23.00 43.48 31.71
CA THR A 21 -23.93 43.30 30.58
C THR A 21 -23.61 44.12 29.33
N LEU A 22 -22.44 44.78 29.27
CA LEU A 22 -22.01 45.49 28.06
C LEU A 22 -21.16 44.58 27.16
N ASP A 23 -21.85 44.01 26.17
CA ASP A 23 -21.33 43.41 24.93
C ASP A 23 -21.24 41.88 24.82
N ASN A 24 -22.04 41.11 25.56
CA ASN A 24 -22.14 39.65 25.30
C ASN A 24 -22.60 39.36 23.86
N ASN A 25 -23.51 40.18 23.32
CA ASN A 25 -24.02 40.04 21.96
C ASN A 25 -22.97 40.37 20.88
N GLY A 26 -22.13 41.40 21.06
CA GLY A 26 -21.04 41.68 20.12
C GLY A 26 -19.91 40.66 20.22
N ILE A 27 -19.62 40.15 21.43
CA ILE A 27 -18.71 39.02 21.63
C ILE A 27 -19.22 37.78 20.88
N GLN A 28 -20.50 37.44 20.99
CA GLN A 28 -21.10 36.29 20.30
C GLN A 28 -21.09 36.47 18.78
N ARG A 29 -21.44 37.66 18.27
CA ARG A 29 -21.35 37.96 16.82
C ARG A 29 -19.93 37.86 16.30
N LYS A 30 -18.94 38.35 17.06
CA LYS A 30 -17.52 38.26 16.69
C LYS A 30 -17.04 36.80 16.65
N LYS A 31 -17.46 35.97 17.62
CA LYS A 31 -17.19 34.53 17.65
C LYS A 31 -17.83 33.80 16.45
N SER A 32 -19.11 34.03 16.19
CA SER A 32 -19.83 33.48 15.03
C SER A 32 -19.13 33.86 13.71
N LEU A 33 -18.77 35.13 13.52
CA LEU A 33 -18.05 35.58 12.34
C LEU A 33 -16.68 34.88 12.17
N GLN A 34 -15.95 34.70 13.28
CA GLN A 34 -14.65 34.01 13.25
C GLN A 34 -14.82 32.54 12.86
N CYS A 35 -15.78 31.83 13.47
CA CYS A 35 -16.10 30.45 13.14
C CYS A 35 -16.49 30.28 11.66
N ARG A 36 -17.29 31.21 11.12
CA ARG A 36 -17.64 31.21 9.70
C ARG A 36 -16.43 31.38 8.78
N LYS A 37 -15.47 32.22 9.17
CA LYS A 37 -14.21 32.41 8.43
C LYS A 37 -13.35 31.15 8.46
N THR A 38 -13.21 30.50 9.62
CA THR A 38 -12.43 29.27 9.76
C THR A 38 -13.03 28.12 8.95
N THR A 39 -14.35 27.95 8.96
CA THR A 39 -15.04 26.92 8.15
C THR A 39 -14.83 27.14 6.65
N ARG A 40 -14.94 28.39 6.17
CA ARG A 40 -14.68 28.73 4.76
C ARG A 40 -13.23 28.48 4.36
N ALA A 41 -12.28 28.83 5.24
CA ALA A 41 -10.86 28.58 4.99
C ALA A 41 -10.56 27.07 4.92
N ALA A 42 -11.11 26.28 5.85
CA ALA A 42 -10.98 24.83 5.84
C ALA A 42 -11.55 24.23 4.55
N LYS A 43 -12.74 24.66 4.10
CA LYS A 43 -13.30 24.25 2.80
C LYS A 43 -12.36 24.57 1.63
N ALA A 44 -11.77 25.76 1.60
CA ALA A 44 -10.85 26.13 0.53
C ALA A 44 -9.60 25.23 0.50
N CYS A 45 -9.12 24.79 1.67
CA CYS A 45 -8.06 23.80 1.77
C CYS A 45 -8.48 22.44 1.23
N ILE A 46 -9.67 21.95 1.59
CA ILE A 46 -10.24 20.69 1.07
C ILE A 46 -10.30 20.71 -0.46
N ILE A 47 -10.82 21.79 -1.06
CA ILE A 47 -10.92 21.91 -2.52
C ILE A 47 -9.55 21.86 -3.19
N ARG A 48 -8.55 22.52 -2.60
CA ARG A 48 -7.19 22.52 -3.12
C ARG A 48 -6.58 21.12 -3.08
N GLU A 49 -6.75 20.43 -1.96
CA GLU A 49 -6.21 19.10 -1.75
C GLU A 49 -6.85 18.07 -2.69
N ILE A 50 -8.18 18.13 -2.86
CA ILE A 50 -8.90 17.29 -3.80
C ILE A 50 -8.38 17.48 -5.23
N LYS A 51 -8.14 18.73 -5.65
CA LYS A 51 -7.57 19.00 -6.98
C LYS A 51 -6.18 18.41 -7.13
N GLY A 52 -5.29 18.64 -6.16
CA GLY A 52 -3.94 18.08 -6.19
C GLY A 52 -3.94 16.56 -6.26
N LEU A 53 -4.75 15.90 -5.42
CA LEU A 53 -4.91 14.45 -5.43
C LEU A 53 -5.49 13.92 -6.75
N THR A 54 -6.49 14.62 -7.32
CA THR A 54 -7.10 14.23 -8.59
C THR A 54 -6.08 14.27 -9.75
N GLU A 55 -5.17 15.24 -9.75
CA GLU A 55 -4.07 15.31 -10.72
C GLU A 55 -3.11 14.12 -10.59
N CYS A 56 -2.89 13.66 -9.35
CA CYS A 56 -2.07 12.48 -9.06
C CYS A 56 -2.72 11.14 -9.41
N PHE A 57 -4.03 11.05 -9.62
CA PHE A 57 -4.72 9.77 -9.90
C PHE A 57 -4.38 9.12 -11.25
N THR A 58 -3.54 9.76 -12.07
CA THR A 58 -3.24 9.33 -13.44
C THR A 58 -2.20 8.22 -13.53
N ASN A 59 -1.26 8.10 -12.58
CA ASN A 59 -0.21 7.08 -12.59
C ASN A 59 -0.30 6.21 -11.34
N CYS A 60 -0.33 4.88 -11.47
CA CYS A 60 -0.38 3.95 -10.34
C CYS A 60 0.97 3.77 -9.61
N GLU A 61 2.04 4.42 -10.07
CA GLU A 61 3.38 4.33 -9.47
C GLU A 61 3.58 5.32 -8.30
N ASN A 62 2.80 6.40 -8.23
CA ASN A 62 2.94 7.47 -7.23
C ASN A 62 2.18 7.19 -5.92
N VAL A 63 1.99 5.91 -5.56
CA VAL A 63 1.19 5.48 -4.39
C VAL A 63 1.66 6.14 -3.09
N ALA A 64 2.96 6.40 -2.95
CA ALA A 64 3.53 7.04 -1.77
C ALA A 64 3.07 8.51 -1.65
N ASP A 65 3.11 9.25 -2.75
CA ASP A 65 2.71 10.66 -2.80
C ASP A 65 1.19 10.80 -2.59
N VAL A 66 0.40 9.96 -3.25
CA VAL A 66 -1.06 9.92 -3.07
C VAL A 66 -1.42 9.54 -1.63
N ARG A 67 -0.66 8.64 -0.99
CA ARG A 67 -0.85 8.28 0.42
C ARG A 67 -0.55 9.44 1.36
N LYS A 68 0.49 10.22 1.09
CA LYS A 68 0.81 11.41 1.86
C LYS A 68 -0.30 12.45 1.72
N GLY A 69 -0.73 12.76 0.50
CA GLY A 69 -1.84 13.69 0.26
C GLY A 69 -3.16 13.21 0.87
N ALA A 70 -3.42 11.89 0.89
CA ALA A 70 -4.60 11.33 1.57
C ALA A 70 -4.57 11.54 3.10
N GLN A 71 -3.40 11.49 3.72
CA GLN A 71 -3.24 11.81 5.15
C GLN A 71 -3.50 13.29 5.41
N GLU A 72 -2.93 14.17 4.58
CA GLU A 72 -3.15 15.62 4.66
C GLU A 72 -4.64 15.96 4.44
N PHE A 73 -5.30 15.30 3.49
CA PHE A 73 -6.73 15.42 3.25
C PHE A 73 -7.57 15.01 4.46
N GLU A 74 -7.24 13.91 5.14
CA GLU A 74 -7.96 13.46 6.34
C GLU A 74 -7.78 14.43 7.52
N GLU A 75 -6.59 14.99 7.69
CA GLU A 75 -6.32 16.01 8.70
C GLU A 75 -7.15 17.28 8.43
N ILE A 76 -7.13 17.79 7.18
CA ILE A 76 -7.91 18.96 6.78
C ILE A 76 -9.41 18.69 6.95
N THR A 77 -9.89 17.50 6.61
CA THR A 77 -11.29 17.11 6.76
C THR A 77 -11.70 17.06 8.23
N THR A 78 -10.83 16.53 9.10
CA THR A 78 -11.07 16.52 10.55
C THR A 78 -11.14 17.95 11.10
N ASN A 79 -10.20 18.82 10.71
CA ASN A 79 -10.23 20.23 11.08
C ASN A 79 -11.51 20.95 10.60
N PHE A 80 -12.02 20.63 9.40
CA PHE A 80 -13.29 21.15 8.92
C PHE A 80 -14.47 20.69 9.77
N ARG A 81 -14.55 19.39 10.11
CA ARG A 81 -15.61 18.84 10.97
C ARG A 81 -15.59 19.47 12.36
N ASP A 82 -14.40 19.68 12.93
CA ASP A 82 -14.26 20.29 14.26
C ASP A 82 -14.58 21.78 14.23
N ALA A 83 -14.18 22.51 13.18
CA ALA A 83 -14.59 23.91 12.98
C ALA A 83 -16.11 24.04 12.83
N HIS A 84 -16.76 23.09 12.13
CA HIS A 84 -18.23 23.05 12.03
C HIS A 84 -18.89 22.83 13.39
N LYS A 85 -18.45 21.82 14.16
CA LYS A 85 -18.98 21.57 15.52
C LYS A 85 -18.81 22.78 16.44
N ALA A 86 -17.65 23.42 16.40
CA ALA A 86 -17.38 24.63 17.18
C ALA A 86 -18.30 25.79 16.77
N TYR A 87 -18.60 25.93 15.47
CA TYR A 87 -19.52 26.95 15.00
C TYR A 87 -20.95 26.66 15.46
N HIS A 88 -21.42 25.42 15.27
CA HIS A 88 -22.73 24.96 15.68
C HIS A 88 -22.98 25.15 17.19
N ALA A 89 -21.96 24.96 18.04
CA ALA A 89 -22.09 25.11 19.50
C ALA A 89 -22.31 26.55 19.98
N ILE A 90 -22.09 27.56 19.13
CA ILE A 90 -22.19 29.00 19.47
C ILE A 90 -23.50 29.62 18.94
N LEU A 91 -24.16 28.94 18.01
CA LEU A 91 -25.44 29.35 17.46
C LEU A 91 -26.57 29.00 18.44
N ASP A 92 -27.51 29.93 18.58
CA ASP A 92 -28.69 29.82 19.45
C ASP A 92 -29.99 30.03 18.64
N ASP A 93 -29.85 30.40 17.35
CA ASP A 93 -30.96 30.59 16.43
C ASP A 93 -31.18 29.33 15.61
N ASP A 94 -32.36 28.71 15.76
CA ASP A 94 -32.70 27.45 15.12
C ASP A 94 -32.63 27.51 13.58
N PHE A 95 -32.93 28.68 12.98
CA PHE A 95 -32.86 28.87 11.54
C PHE A 95 -31.40 28.91 11.06
N GLU A 96 -30.51 29.61 11.78
CA GLU A 96 -29.07 29.61 11.52
C GLU A 96 -28.44 28.23 11.74
N ILE A 97 -28.87 27.49 12.78
CA ILE A 97 -28.43 26.12 13.05
C ILE A 97 -28.81 25.21 11.87
N GLN A 98 -30.06 25.25 11.43
CA GLN A 98 -30.53 24.43 10.32
C GLN A 98 -29.79 24.76 9.02
N ALA A 99 -29.67 26.05 8.68
CA ALA A 99 -28.96 26.46 7.47
C ALA A 99 -27.47 26.07 7.49
N LEU A 100 -26.82 26.12 8.66
CA LEU A 100 -25.44 25.66 8.82
C LEU A 100 -25.33 24.14 8.65
N GLN A 101 -26.27 23.38 9.22
CA GLN A 101 -26.30 21.93 9.14
C GLN A 101 -26.49 21.45 7.70
N GLU A 102 -27.48 21.99 6.98
CA GLU A 102 -27.72 21.67 5.56
C GLU A 102 -26.49 21.97 4.68
N TYR A 103 -25.83 23.11 4.94
CA TYR A 103 -24.59 23.47 4.27
C TYR A 103 -23.47 22.46 4.55
N PHE A 104 -23.28 22.08 5.81
CA PHE A 104 -22.27 21.11 6.21
C PHE A 104 -22.52 19.74 5.62
N GLU A 105 -23.75 19.26 5.63
CA GLU A 105 -24.12 17.96 5.04
C GLU A 105 -23.80 17.91 3.55
N CYS A 106 -24.10 18.98 2.81
CA CYS A 106 -23.76 19.07 1.39
C CYS A 106 -22.24 18.97 1.14
N GLU A 107 -21.43 19.72 1.90
CA GLU A 107 -19.97 19.65 1.79
C GLU A 107 -19.40 18.30 2.26
N ASN A 108 -19.93 17.76 3.35
CA ASN A 108 -19.50 16.49 3.91
C ASN A 108 -19.83 15.32 2.98
N GLN A 109 -20.96 15.38 2.27
CA GLN A 109 -21.29 14.40 1.24
C GLN A 109 -20.24 14.37 0.13
N TRP A 110 -19.74 15.55 -0.29
CA TRP A 110 -18.69 15.63 -1.30
C TRP A 110 -17.35 15.07 -0.80
N ILE A 111 -16.97 15.37 0.45
CA ILE A 111 -15.78 14.81 1.11
C ILE A 111 -15.86 13.28 1.16
N VAL A 112 -16.98 12.73 1.63
CA VAL A 112 -17.20 11.27 1.71
C VAL A 112 -17.12 10.63 0.32
N THR A 113 -17.73 11.27 -0.69
CA THR A 113 -17.67 10.78 -2.07
C THR A 113 -16.22 10.72 -2.58
N PHE A 114 -15.42 11.76 -2.30
CA PHE A 114 -14.02 11.79 -2.69
C PHE A 114 -13.18 10.75 -1.94
N HIS A 115 -13.41 10.57 -0.63
CA HIS A 115 -12.74 9.54 0.16
C HIS A 115 -12.96 8.14 -0.43
N ARG A 116 -14.19 7.83 -0.86
CA ARG A 116 -14.49 6.58 -1.57
C ARG A 116 -13.67 6.46 -2.86
N THR A 117 -13.57 7.52 -3.65
CA THR A 117 -12.76 7.52 -4.88
C THR A 117 -11.27 7.28 -4.59
N LEU A 118 -10.73 7.83 -3.50
CA LEU A 118 -9.37 7.54 -3.04
C LEU A 118 -9.19 6.05 -2.73
N GLU A 119 -10.09 5.44 -1.97
CA GLU A 119 -10.04 4.02 -1.63
C GLU A 119 -10.13 3.10 -2.85
N GLU A 120 -11.03 3.43 -3.79
CA GLU A 120 -11.16 2.73 -5.06
C GLU A 120 -9.86 2.80 -5.87
N TRP A 121 -9.22 3.98 -5.89
CA TRP A 121 -7.93 4.17 -6.56
C TRP A 121 -6.82 3.32 -5.91
N PHE A 122 -6.69 3.32 -4.57
CA PHE A 122 -5.71 2.49 -3.87
C PHE A 122 -5.93 1.01 -4.15
N SER A 123 -7.18 0.56 -4.12
CA SER A 123 -7.55 -0.83 -4.44
C SER A 123 -7.10 -1.22 -5.84
N ARG A 124 -7.32 -0.34 -6.84
CA ARG A 124 -6.87 -0.56 -8.22
C ARG A 124 -5.34 -0.61 -8.34
N ALA A 125 -4.63 0.30 -7.67
CA ALA A 125 -3.17 0.32 -7.68
C ALA A 125 -2.57 -0.96 -7.07
N GLU A 126 -3.13 -1.44 -5.96
CA GLU A 126 -2.70 -2.70 -5.33
C GLU A 126 -2.98 -3.91 -6.22
N MET A 127 -4.15 -3.97 -6.85
CA MET A 127 -4.48 -5.02 -7.80
C MET A 127 -3.53 -5.04 -9.00
N ALA A 128 -3.21 -3.88 -9.57
CA ALA A 128 -2.26 -3.76 -10.67
C ALA A 128 -0.87 -4.29 -10.27
N LYS A 129 -0.40 -3.92 -9.07
CA LYS A 129 0.86 -4.42 -8.52
C LYS A 129 0.86 -5.93 -8.33
N ARG A 130 -0.21 -6.50 -7.78
CA ARG A 130 -0.35 -7.96 -7.60
C ARG A 130 -0.39 -8.71 -8.93
N ALA A 131 -1.11 -8.17 -9.91
CA ALA A 131 -1.18 -8.75 -11.24
C ALA A 131 0.21 -8.79 -11.89
N SER A 132 0.96 -7.69 -11.84
CA SER A 132 2.34 -7.61 -12.35
C SER A 132 3.26 -8.65 -11.70
N LEU A 133 3.26 -8.76 -10.37
CA LEU A 133 4.05 -9.76 -9.65
C LEU A 133 3.65 -11.20 -10.00
N THR A 134 2.35 -11.45 -10.22
CA THR A 134 1.84 -12.77 -10.61
C THR A 134 2.33 -13.15 -12.00
N THR A 135 2.31 -12.21 -12.95
CA THR A 135 2.85 -12.40 -14.29
C THR A 135 4.35 -12.70 -14.27
N GLU A 136 5.11 -11.93 -13.48
CA GLU A 136 6.55 -12.14 -13.34
C GLU A 136 6.87 -13.52 -12.73
N LEU A 137 6.16 -13.91 -11.67
CA LEU A 137 6.29 -15.24 -11.07
C LEU A 137 5.93 -16.37 -12.04
N ALA A 138 4.90 -16.19 -12.87
CA ALA A 138 4.54 -17.17 -13.89
C ALA A 138 5.64 -17.32 -14.96
N ALA A 139 6.21 -16.20 -15.40
CA ALA A 139 7.32 -16.20 -16.36
C ALA A 139 8.57 -16.91 -15.80
N LEU A 140 8.92 -16.65 -14.54
CA LEU A 140 10.05 -17.33 -13.88
C LEU A 140 9.83 -18.84 -13.77
N ARG A 141 8.62 -19.29 -13.41
CA ARG A 141 8.29 -20.72 -13.36
C ARG A 141 8.42 -21.38 -14.72
N GLN A 142 7.93 -20.73 -15.76
CA GLN A 142 8.04 -21.24 -17.13
C GLN A 142 9.52 -21.36 -17.56
N GLN A 143 10.34 -20.37 -17.22
CA GLN A 143 11.77 -20.41 -17.50
C GLN A 143 12.48 -21.56 -16.77
N GLU A 144 12.13 -21.82 -15.51
CA GLU A 144 12.69 -22.92 -14.72
C GLU A 144 12.32 -24.29 -15.32
N GLU A 145 11.07 -24.46 -15.75
CA GLU A 145 10.60 -25.69 -16.40
C GLU A 145 11.31 -25.94 -17.74
N GLU A 146 11.51 -24.90 -18.56
CA GLU A 146 12.27 -25.00 -19.81
C GLU A 146 13.72 -25.42 -19.56
N LEU A 147 14.36 -24.83 -18.54
CA LEU A 147 15.73 -25.16 -18.17
C LEU A 147 15.85 -26.61 -17.67
N ARG A 148 14.90 -27.07 -16.85
CA ARG A 148 14.79 -28.48 -16.43
C ARG A 148 14.63 -29.42 -17.61
N LEU A 149 13.79 -29.07 -18.59
CA LEU A 149 13.59 -29.89 -19.77
C LEU A 149 14.86 -30.01 -20.60
N LYS A 150 15.59 -28.91 -20.80
CA LYS A 150 16.89 -28.91 -21.50
C LYS A 150 17.91 -29.80 -20.79
N GLN A 151 18.05 -29.67 -19.47
CA GLN A 151 18.95 -30.52 -18.68
C GLN A 151 18.58 -32.00 -18.80
N GLN A 152 17.28 -32.34 -18.79
CA GLN A 152 16.83 -33.72 -18.96
C GLN A 152 17.14 -34.26 -20.37
N GLN A 153 16.98 -33.44 -21.40
CA GLN A 153 17.32 -33.80 -22.78
C GLN A 153 18.81 -34.05 -22.95
N GLU A 154 19.65 -33.18 -22.38
CA GLU A 154 21.11 -33.33 -22.37
C GLU A 154 21.52 -34.62 -21.64
N ALA A 155 21.00 -34.86 -20.43
CA ALA A 155 21.27 -36.09 -19.69
C ALA A 155 20.86 -37.35 -20.48
N ARG A 156 19.71 -37.31 -21.17
CA ARG A 156 19.27 -38.40 -22.05
C ARG A 156 20.22 -38.61 -23.22
N LEU A 157 20.72 -37.54 -23.84
CA LEU A 157 21.67 -37.64 -24.94
C LEU A 157 23.00 -38.24 -24.46
N CYS A 158 23.53 -37.77 -23.32
CA CYS A 158 24.74 -38.32 -22.71
C CYS A 158 24.59 -39.81 -22.41
N LEU A 159 23.46 -40.23 -21.83
CA LEU A 159 23.20 -41.65 -21.56
C LEU A 159 23.13 -42.49 -22.84
N LYS A 160 22.52 -41.98 -23.91
CA LYS A 160 22.49 -42.68 -25.21
C LYS A 160 23.88 -42.85 -25.80
N GLN A 161 24.69 -41.79 -25.79
CA GLN A 161 26.06 -41.83 -26.28
C GLN A 161 26.90 -42.82 -25.47
N HIS A 162 26.82 -42.76 -24.13
CA HIS A 162 27.53 -43.67 -23.26
C HIS A 162 27.13 -45.14 -23.47
N LYS A 163 25.83 -45.41 -23.68
CA LYS A 163 25.34 -46.75 -24.01
C LYS A 163 25.94 -47.27 -25.32
N GLN A 164 25.99 -46.44 -26.37
CA GLN A 164 26.61 -46.82 -27.65
C GLN A 164 28.11 -47.13 -27.47
N GLN A 165 28.82 -46.31 -26.69
CA GLN A 165 30.23 -46.53 -26.40
C GLN A 165 30.47 -47.86 -25.67
N LEU A 166 29.66 -48.16 -24.65
CA LEU A 166 29.73 -49.44 -23.92
C LEU A 166 29.45 -50.64 -24.83
N GLN A 167 28.50 -50.50 -25.77
CA GLN A 167 28.19 -51.56 -26.72
C GLN A 167 29.39 -51.83 -27.64
N LEU A 168 30.02 -50.78 -28.19
CA LEU A 168 31.23 -50.92 -28.99
C LEU A 168 32.38 -51.56 -28.20
N GLN A 169 32.60 -51.15 -26.95
CA GLN A 169 33.62 -51.77 -26.08
C GLN A 169 33.33 -53.25 -25.83
N THR A 170 32.05 -53.62 -25.70
CA THR A 170 31.65 -55.02 -25.50
C THR A 170 31.90 -55.84 -26.76
N GLU A 171 31.59 -55.31 -27.95
CA GLU A 171 31.88 -55.96 -29.23
C GLU A 171 33.38 -56.15 -29.45
N ILE A 172 34.20 -55.14 -29.14
CA ILE A 172 35.67 -55.26 -29.19
C ILE A 172 36.16 -56.37 -28.25
N ALA A 173 35.71 -56.38 -27.00
CA ALA A 173 36.12 -57.40 -26.03
C ALA A 173 35.69 -58.82 -26.44
N GLN A 174 34.52 -58.97 -27.10
CA GLN A 174 34.08 -60.25 -27.65
C GLN A 174 34.98 -60.74 -28.77
N LEU A 175 35.32 -59.86 -29.72
CA LEU A 175 36.23 -60.18 -30.83
C LEU A 175 37.63 -60.53 -30.32
N GLU A 176 38.17 -59.79 -29.35
CA GLU A 176 39.47 -60.10 -28.73
C GLU A 176 39.44 -61.47 -28.04
N ALA A 177 38.35 -61.82 -27.36
CA ALA A 177 38.19 -63.14 -26.75
C ALA A 177 38.10 -64.27 -27.79
N GLU A 178 37.37 -64.08 -28.90
CA GLU A 178 37.29 -65.04 -30.00
C GLU A 178 38.64 -65.24 -30.70
N GLU A 179 39.42 -64.16 -30.88
CA GLU A 179 40.78 -64.22 -31.41
C GLU A 179 41.69 -65.02 -30.47
N HIS A 180 41.64 -64.76 -29.16
CA HIS A 180 42.39 -65.52 -28.17
C HIS A 180 42.04 -67.01 -28.16
N VAL A 181 40.77 -67.38 -28.29
CA VAL A 181 40.34 -68.78 -28.38
C VAL A 181 40.88 -69.43 -29.66
N SER A 182 40.83 -68.73 -30.78
CA SER A 182 41.36 -69.22 -32.07
C SER A 182 42.87 -69.43 -32.01
N ALA A 183 43.61 -68.48 -31.44
CA ALA A 183 45.06 -68.59 -31.27
C ALA A 183 45.48 -69.77 -30.35
N VAL A 184 44.70 -70.03 -29.28
CA VAL A 184 44.93 -71.19 -28.40
C VAL A 184 44.62 -72.51 -29.09
N ALA A 185 43.58 -72.57 -29.92
CA ALA A 185 43.25 -73.76 -30.71
C ALA A 185 44.36 -74.09 -31.72
N GLU A 186 44.90 -73.08 -32.42
CA GLU A 186 46.02 -73.25 -33.34
C GLU A 186 47.31 -73.73 -32.64
N GLN A 187 47.61 -73.23 -31.43
CA GLN A 187 48.73 -73.71 -30.63
C GLN A 187 48.55 -75.16 -30.14
N GLY A 188 47.32 -75.56 -29.81
CA GLY A 188 46.97 -76.93 -29.44
C GLY A 188 47.16 -77.93 -30.59
N ASP A 189 46.72 -77.56 -31.80
CA ASP A 189 46.87 -78.37 -33.01
C ASP A 189 48.34 -78.48 -33.45
N HIS A 190 49.12 -77.41 -33.28
CA HIS A 190 50.56 -77.44 -33.57
C HIS A 190 51.35 -78.34 -32.61
N CYS A 191 50.92 -78.45 -31.35
CA CYS A 191 51.52 -79.34 -30.36
C CYS A 191 51.15 -80.82 -30.60
N PHE A 192 49.90 -81.09 -31.04
CA PHE A 192 49.44 -82.45 -31.36
C PHE A 192 50.10 -83.02 -32.63
N ARG A 193 50.35 -82.18 -33.66
CA ARG A 193 51.00 -82.60 -34.92
C ARG A 193 52.48 -82.96 -34.78
N GLN A 194 53.18 -82.50 -33.74
CA GLN A 194 54.60 -82.81 -33.54
C GLN A 194 54.86 -84.13 -32.79
N GLN A 195 53.83 -84.81 -32.27
CA GLN A 195 54.01 -86.07 -31.50
C GLN A 195 53.99 -87.36 -32.35
N PHE A 196 53.69 -87.28 -33.66
CA PHE A 196 53.75 -88.44 -34.54
C PHE A 196 54.56 -88.12 -35.81
N PRO A 197 55.89 -88.36 -35.81
CA PRO A 197 56.62 -88.53 -37.04
C PRO A 197 56.24 -89.88 -37.66
N VAL A 198 56.14 -89.87 -38.99
CA VAL A 198 55.84 -90.97 -39.92
C VAL A 198 56.56 -92.27 -39.57
#